data_AF-A0A439JRE6-F1
#
_entry.id   AF-A0A439JRE6-F1
#
_cell.length_a   1.000
_cell.length_b   1.000
_cell.length_c   1.000
_cell.angle_alpha   90.00
_cell.angle_beta   90.00
_cell.angle_gamma   90.00
#
_symmetry.space_group_name_H-M   'P 1'
#
loop_
_entity.id
_entity.type
_entity.pdbx_description
1 polymer ?
#
loop_
_entity_poly.entity_id
_entity_poly.type
_entity_poly.pdbx_seq_one_letter_code
_entity_poly.pdbx_strand_id
1 'polypeptide(L)'
;MPPSDDPAQTIEGNAGANTLDGTAGADTMVGLGGNDEYYVDSAGDKVTESSGQGQDRVWTSVSYALSAGSSIEVLGTTKDAGTTAINLTGNELAQTIQGNAGANVINGGGGADKLSG
;
A
#
# COMPACT_ATOMS: atom_id res chain seq x y z
N MET A 1 -2.94 -22.46 -22.32
CA MET A 1 -2.72 -21.65 -21.12
C MET A 1 -3.99 -21.69 -20.30
N PRO A 2 -4.02 -22.28 -19.10
CA PRO A 2 -5.06 -21.96 -18.12
C PRO A 2 -4.72 -20.63 -17.42
N PRO A 3 -5.70 -20.01 -16.75
CA PRO A 3 -5.97 -18.57 -16.80
C PRO A 3 -5.32 -17.75 -15.69
N SER A 4 -5.42 -16.43 -15.86
CA SER A 4 -5.17 -15.34 -14.94
C SER A 4 -6.10 -15.34 -13.71
N ASP A 5 -6.18 -16.44 -12.97
CA ASP A 5 -6.95 -16.58 -11.72
C ASP A 5 -6.01 -16.96 -10.57
N ASP A 6 -5.13 -16.04 -10.18
CA ASP A 6 -4.40 -16.21 -8.92
C ASP A 6 -5.40 -15.99 -7.77
N PRO A 7 -5.67 -17.00 -6.93
CA PRO A 7 -6.63 -16.87 -5.85
C PRO A 7 -6.14 -15.88 -4.80
N ALA A 8 -7.06 -15.18 -4.14
CA ALA A 8 -6.74 -14.37 -2.97
C ALA A 8 -5.99 -15.19 -1.90
N GLN A 9 -4.85 -14.67 -1.45
CA GLN A 9 -3.99 -15.25 -0.44
C GLN A 9 -3.95 -14.39 0.83
N THR A 10 -3.47 -14.99 1.91
CA THR A 10 -3.06 -14.26 3.11
C THR A 10 -1.55 -14.42 3.26
N ILE A 11 -0.85 -13.30 3.22
CA ILE A 11 0.60 -13.23 3.32
C ILE A 11 0.90 -12.59 4.67
N GLU A 12 1.53 -13.37 5.55
CA GLU A 12 1.85 -12.94 6.91
C GLU A 12 3.37 -12.85 7.08
N GLY A 13 3.82 -11.74 7.64
CA GLY A 13 5.19 -11.47 8.04
C GLY A 13 5.52 -12.06 9.41
N ASN A 14 6.40 -11.39 10.13
CA ASN A 14 6.90 -11.75 11.45
C ASN A 14 7.34 -10.46 12.18
N ALA A 15 7.98 -10.60 13.34
CA ALA A 15 8.35 -9.43 14.16
C ALA A 15 9.58 -8.64 13.64
N GLY A 16 10.10 -8.96 12.45
CA GLY A 16 11.20 -8.22 11.83
C GLY A 16 10.78 -7.63 10.49
N ALA A 17 11.60 -6.72 9.96
CA ALA A 17 11.34 -6.06 8.68
C ALA A 17 11.15 -7.07 7.53
N ASN A 18 9.99 -7.02 6.89
CA ASN A 18 9.57 -7.93 5.83
C ASN A 18 9.26 -7.17 4.54
N THR A 19 9.35 -7.90 3.44
CA THR A 19 8.85 -7.47 2.13
C THR A 19 7.75 -8.41 1.73
N LEU A 20 6.52 -7.89 1.64
CA LEU A 20 5.32 -8.64 1.29
C LEU A 20 4.87 -8.17 -0.09
N ASP A 21 4.82 -9.09 -1.05
CA ASP A 21 4.38 -8.81 -2.42
C ASP A 21 3.08 -9.56 -2.68
N GLY A 22 1.99 -8.82 -2.92
CA GLY A 22 0.66 -9.40 -3.16
C GLY A 22 0.63 -10.23 -4.44
N THR A 23 1.42 -9.82 -5.44
CA THR A 23 1.35 -10.37 -6.81
C THR A 23 -0.09 -10.33 -7.35
N ALA A 24 -0.37 -11.11 -8.40
CA ALA A 24 -1.72 -11.15 -8.92
C ALA A 24 -2.69 -11.70 -7.86
N GLY A 25 -3.90 -11.15 -7.80
CA GLY A 25 -4.91 -11.62 -6.84
C GLY A 25 -5.62 -10.47 -6.16
N ALA A 26 -6.24 -10.76 -5.02
CA ALA A 26 -6.82 -9.77 -4.12
C ALA A 26 -6.42 -10.18 -2.71
N ASP A 27 -5.19 -9.86 -2.37
CA ASP A 27 -4.44 -10.50 -1.29
C ASP A 27 -4.57 -9.71 0.01
N THR A 28 -4.45 -10.39 1.14
CA THR A 28 -4.36 -9.73 2.45
C THR A 28 -2.94 -9.88 2.96
N MET A 29 -2.25 -8.76 3.15
CA MET A 29 -0.88 -8.70 3.65
C MET A 29 -0.86 -8.14 5.07
N VAL A 30 -0.21 -8.87 5.98
CA VAL A 30 -0.08 -8.53 7.41
C VAL A 30 1.39 -8.65 7.77
N GLY A 31 2.07 -7.56 8.13
CA GLY A 31 3.51 -7.53 8.41
C GLY A 31 3.89 -7.88 9.85
N LEU A 32 3.05 -7.49 10.81
CA LEU A 32 3.16 -7.74 12.27
C LEU A 32 4.16 -6.86 13.02
N GLY A 33 5.43 -6.79 12.68
CA GLY A 33 6.34 -6.03 13.51
C GLY A 33 7.66 -5.79 12.84
N GLY A 34 8.29 -4.67 13.16
CA GLY A 34 9.38 -4.18 12.33
C GLY A 34 8.85 -3.24 11.25
N ASN A 35 9.74 -2.79 10.38
CA ASN A 35 9.41 -1.84 9.33
C ASN A 35 9.22 -2.61 8.03
N ASP A 36 7.97 -2.73 7.61
CA ASP A 36 7.57 -3.60 6.52
C ASP A 36 7.34 -2.82 5.21
N GLU A 37 7.57 -3.50 4.09
CA GLU A 37 7.30 -2.98 2.74
C GLU A 37 6.28 -3.88 2.04
N TYR A 38 5.16 -3.29 1.62
CA TYR A 38 4.08 -3.98 0.91
C TYR A 38 4.04 -3.55 -0.55
N TYR A 39 3.95 -4.51 -1.45
CA TYR A 39 3.81 -4.27 -2.88
C TYR A 39 2.40 -4.67 -3.31
N VAL A 40 1.66 -3.68 -3.82
CA VAL A 40 0.27 -3.80 -4.24
C VAL A 40 0.17 -3.63 -5.75
N ASP A 41 -0.32 -4.65 -6.43
CA ASP A 41 -0.62 -4.59 -7.87
C ASP A 41 -2.10 -4.81 -8.20
N SER A 42 -2.92 -5.11 -7.18
CA SER A 42 -4.38 -5.19 -7.33
C SER A 42 -5.09 -4.21 -6.42
N ALA A 43 -6.13 -3.57 -6.94
CA ALA A 43 -7.01 -2.72 -6.13
C ALA A 43 -7.82 -3.53 -5.09
N GLY A 44 -7.82 -4.87 -5.21
CA GLY A 44 -8.41 -5.78 -4.24
C GLY A 44 -7.53 -6.07 -3.02
N ASP A 45 -6.25 -5.71 -3.06
CA ASP A 45 -5.31 -6.03 -1.99
C ASP A 45 -5.61 -5.25 -0.71
N LYS A 46 -5.29 -5.83 0.43
CA LYS A 46 -5.49 -5.22 1.74
C LYS A 46 -4.24 -5.34 2.58
N VAL A 47 -3.69 -4.20 2.96
CA VAL A 47 -2.59 -4.11 3.93
C VAL A 47 -3.15 -3.83 5.31
N THR A 48 -2.78 -4.67 6.29
CA THR A 48 -3.20 -4.54 7.69
C THR A 48 -1.98 -4.45 8.59
N GLU A 49 -1.86 -3.34 9.31
CA GLU A 49 -0.82 -3.09 10.32
C GLU A 49 -1.45 -2.48 11.58
N SER A 50 -0.92 -2.82 12.75
CA SER A 50 -1.37 -2.26 14.03
C SER A 50 -0.42 -1.17 14.52
N SER A 51 -0.97 -0.25 15.31
CA SER A 51 -0.21 0.88 15.84
C SER A 51 1.00 0.43 16.65
N GLY A 52 2.15 1.07 16.41
CA GLY A 52 3.38 0.85 17.17
C GLY A 52 4.15 -0.40 16.77
N GLN A 53 3.86 -0.98 15.60
CA GLN A 53 4.56 -2.15 15.05
C GLN A 53 5.77 -1.78 14.20
N GLY A 54 5.85 -0.56 13.68
CA GLY A 54 7.03 -0.05 13.00
C GLY A 54 6.78 1.22 12.22
N GLN A 55 7.53 1.36 11.13
CA GLN A 55 7.42 2.42 10.14
C GLN A 55 7.25 1.78 8.76
N ASP A 56 6.00 1.64 8.35
CA ASP A 56 5.56 0.73 7.31
C ASP A 56 5.23 1.47 6.02
N ARG A 57 5.48 0.82 4.87
CA ARG A 57 5.38 1.44 3.55
C ARG A 57 4.61 0.58 2.58
N VAL A 58 3.62 1.18 1.93
CA VAL A 58 2.90 0.57 0.82
C VAL A 58 3.35 1.19 -0.49
N TRP A 59 3.79 0.34 -1.42
CA TRP A 59 4.14 0.71 -2.78
C TRP A 59 3.14 0.09 -3.75
N THR A 60 2.44 0.93 -4.50
CA THR A 60 1.42 0.44 -5.44
C THR A 60 1.75 0.74 -6.90
N SER A 61 1.33 -0.15 -7.80
CA SER A 61 1.36 0.07 -9.25
C SER A 61 -0.02 0.41 -9.83
N VAL A 62 -1.07 0.44 -8.99
CA VAL A 62 -2.47 0.70 -9.34
C VAL A 62 -3.07 1.77 -8.45
N SER A 63 -4.29 2.22 -8.77
CA SER A 63 -5.01 3.10 -7.85
C SER A 63 -5.37 2.34 -6.57
N TYR A 64 -5.02 2.91 -5.42
CA TYR A 64 -5.11 2.21 -4.14
C TYR A 64 -5.61 3.10 -3.01
N ALA A 65 -6.29 2.48 -2.04
CA ALA A 65 -6.76 3.11 -0.83
C ALA A 65 -6.32 2.28 0.38
N LEU A 66 -5.72 2.93 1.38
CA LEU A 66 -5.41 2.27 2.64
C LEU A 66 -6.69 1.85 3.36
N SER A 67 -6.66 0.68 3.97
CA SER A 67 -7.74 0.24 4.85
C SER A 67 -7.82 1.15 6.07
N ALA A 68 -9.04 1.41 6.55
CA ALA A 68 -9.24 2.13 7.80
C ALA A 68 -8.56 1.38 8.95
N GLY A 69 -7.91 2.11 9.84
CA GLY A 69 -7.20 1.60 11.02
C GLY A 69 -5.81 1.05 10.76
N SER A 70 -5.42 0.80 9.50
CA SER A 70 -4.09 0.29 9.17
C SER A 70 -3.03 1.35 9.44
N SER A 71 -2.10 1.03 10.33
CA SER A 71 -1.01 1.93 10.75
C SER A 71 0.13 1.92 9.73
N ILE A 72 -0.11 2.54 8.58
CA ILE A 72 0.88 2.70 7.50
C ILE A 72 1.31 4.17 7.44
N GLU A 73 2.61 4.43 7.45
CA GLU A 73 3.13 5.80 7.43
C GLU A 73 3.45 6.32 6.03
N VAL A 74 3.71 5.43 5.07
CA VAL A 74 4.00 5.82 3.68
C VAL A 74 3.13 5.07 2.69
N LEU A 75 2.45 5.81 1.81
CA LEU A 75 1.76 5.28 0.63
C LEU A 75 2.39 5.89 -0.62
N GLY A 76 3.06 5.09 -1.44
CA GLY A 76 3.76 5.57 -2.63
C GLY A 76 3.46 4.76 -3.87
N THR A 77 3.81 5.28 -5.04
CA THR A 77 3.84 4.48 -6.27
C THR A 77 5.16 3.72 -6.39
N THR A 78 5.13 2.54 -7.01
CA THR A 78 6.34 1.75 -7.31
C THR A 78 7.28 2.40 -8.34
N LYS A 79 6.80 3.43 -9.07
CA LYS A 79 7.54 4.09 -10.15
C LYS A 79 7.26 5.59 -10.16
N ASP A 80 8.08 6.36 -9.46
CA ASP A 80 7.99 7.83 -9.38
C ASP A 80 7.99 8.52 -10.76
N ALA A 81 8.78 8.02 -11.71
CA ALA A 81 8.84 8.58 -13.07
C ALA A 81 7.72 8.06 -14.01
N GLY A 82 6.83 7.20 -13.51
CA GLY A 82 5.70 6.68 -14.28
C GLY A 82 4.69 7.79 -14.58
N THR A 83 4.11 7.77 -15.78
CA THR A 83 3.13 8.79 -16.21
C THR A 83 1.70 8.27 -16.18
N THR A 84 1.48 7.02 -15.79
CA THR A 84 0.15 6.42 -15.63
C THR A 84 -0.57 7.11 -14.47
N ALA A 85 -1.79 7.59 -14.72
CA ALA A 85 -2.64 8.15 -13.67
C ALA A 85 -2.95 7.07 -12.61
N ILE A 86 -2.43 7.27 -11.40
CA ILE A 86 -2.64 6.40 -10.24
C ILE A 86 -3.24 7.25 -9.13
N ASN A 87 -4.42 6.87 -8.63
CA ASN A 87 -5.06 7.58 -7.53
C ASN A 87 -4.66 6.93 -6.21
N LEU A 88 -4.26 7.75 -5.24
CA LEU A 88 -3.82 7.29 -3.92
C LEU A 88 -4.72 7.89 -2.86
N THR A 89 -5.29 7.04 -2.01
CA THR A 89 -6.13 7.46 -0.89
C THR A 89 -5.52 6.94 0.42
N GLY A 90 -5.19 7.85 1.33
CA GLY A 90 -4.79 7.52 2.70
C GLY A 90 -5.99 7.08 3.55
N ASN A 91 -5.79 7.02 4.87
CA ASN A 91 -6.86 6.70 5.82
C ASN A 91 -6.97 7.79 6.91
N GLU A 92 -7.56 7.50 8.06
CA GLU A 92 -7.76 8.48 9.13
C GLU A 92 -6.47 8.90 9.89
N LEU A 93 -5.37 8.16 9.73
CA LEU A 93 -4.07 8.42 10.34
C LEU A 93 -3.25 9.42 9.52
N ALA A 94 -2.07 9.81 10.00
CA ALA A 94 -1.18 10.70 9.25
C ALA A 94 -0.27 9.90 8.32
N GLN A 95 -0.32 10.17 7.01
CA GLN A 95 0.56 9.53 6.03
C GLN A 95 1.43 10.52 5.25
N THR A 96 2.56 10.01 4.78
CA THR A 96 3.26 10.57 3.62
C THR A 96 2.77 9.86 2.36
N ILE A 97 2.11 10.58 1.46
CA ILE A 97 1.59 10.03 0.22
C ILE A 97 2.36 10.58 -0.98
N GLN A 98 2.94 9.69 -1.80
CA GLN A 98 3.76 10.02 -2.96
C GLN A 98 3.20 9.41 -4.26
N GLY A 99 2.67 10.27 -5.14
CA GLY A 99 2.29 9.95 -6.50
C GLY A 99 3.48 9.73 -7.44
N ASN A 100 3.19 9.61 -8.73
CA ASN A 100 4.18 9.51 -9.80
C ASN A 100 4.14 10.76 -10.69
N ALA A 101 4.92 10.80 -11.78
CA ALA A 101 4.89 11.90 -12.74
C ALA A 101 3.61 11.97 -13.60
N GLY A 102 2.62 11.11 -13.32
CA GLY A 102 1.32 11.06 -13.99
C GLY A 102 0.32 12.05 -13.40
N ALA A 103 -0.89 12.07 -13.97
CA ALA A 103 -1.99 12.85 -13.39
C ALA A 103 -2.63 12.08 -12.23
N ASN A 104 -2.04 12.15 -11.03
CA ASN A 104 -2.56 11.48 -9.84
C ASN A 104 -3.69 12.28 -9.19
N VAL A 105 -4.70 11.59 -8.66
CA VAL A 105 -5.57 12.14 -7.61
C VAL A 105 -5.09 11.61 -6.28
N ILE A 106 -4.63 12.51 -5.40
CA ILE A 106 -4.15 12.17 -4.06
C ILE A 106 -5.13 12.71 -3.04
N ASN A 107 -5.69 11.81 -2.23
CA ASN A 107 -6.54 12.14 -1.10
C ASN A 107 -5.86 11.65 0.18
N GLY A 108 -5.47 12.56 1.07
CA GLY A 108 -4.90 12.20 2.37
C GLY A 108 -5.84 11.38 3.25
N GLY A 109 -7.15 11.62 3.13
CA GLY A 109 -8.13 11.07 4.04
C GLY A 109 -8.27 11.95 5.29
N GLY A 110 -7.95 11.41 6.46
CA GLY A 110 -7.90 12.12 7.73
C GLY A 110 -6.50 12.62 8.04
N GLY A 111 -6.11 12.61 9.32
CA GLY A 111 -4.71 12.85 9.69
C GLY A 111 -4.12 14.22 9.37
N ALA A 112 -2.80 14.30 9.57
CA ALA A 112 -1.97 15.44 9.21
C ALA A 112 -0.95 14.98 8.16
N ASP A 113 -1.36 15.00 6.90
CA ASP A 113 -0.62 14.33 5.82
C ASP A 113 0.41 15.21 5.14
N LYS A 114 1.37 14.54 4.51
CA LYS A 114 2.27 15.12 3.53
C LYS A 114 1.97 14.52 2.16
N LEU A 115 1.40 15.31 1.27
CA LEU A 115 1.01 14.87 -0.08
C LEU A 115 2.00 15.42 -1.11
N SER A 116 2.53 14.54 -1.96
CA SER A 116 3.34 14.87 -3.13
C SER A 116 2.82 14.06 -4.31
N GLY A 117 2.62 14.69 -5.47
CA GLY A 117 2.26 14.02 -6.71
C GLY A 117 3.05 14.57 -7.88
#